data_AF-B5EU97-F1
#
_entry.id   AF-B5EU97-F1
#
_cell.length_a   1.000
_cell.length_b   1.000
_cell.length_c   1.000
_cell.angle_alpha   90.00
_cell.angle_beta   90.00
_cell.angle_gamma   90.00
#
_symmetry.space_group_name_H-M   'P 1'
#
loop_
_entity.id
_entity.type
_entity.pdbx_description
1 polymer ?
#
loop_
_entity_poly.entity_id
_entity_poly.type
_entity_poly.pdbx_seq_one_letter_code
_entity_poly.pdbx_strand_id
1 'polypeptide(L)'
;MGKKLHSSILPFWEKALNGHSNVKSWKKLDDREDYIYKIERHKGPDVIVLASDEYQYGLSSYYSRNELISKGAIIYMARPESNYSLDVSDAAKEEGVSIGVLKEVLGALNLDKHWLWDSKDRKERRKREEKN
;
A
#
# COMPACT_ATOMS: atom_id res chain seq x y z
N MET A 1 -11.96 14.41 1.08
CA MET A 1 -11.04 15.57 0.91
C MET A 1 -10.27 15.33 -0.37
N GLY A 2 -10.33 16.24 -1.34
CA GLY A 2 -9.87 15.97 -2.70
C GLY A 2 -8.35 15.72 -2.83
N LYS A 3 -8.01 14.86 -3.78
CA LYS A 3 -6.68 14.54 -4.33
C LYS A 3 -5.67 15.69 -4.22
N LYS A 4 -4.70 15.59 -3.30
CA LYS A 4 -3.57 16.54 -3.17
C LYS A 4 -2.21 15.82 -3.15
N LEU A 5 -2.01 14.94 -4.12
CA LEU A 5 -0.73 14.28 -4.31
C LEU A 5 0.22 15.20 -5.08
N HIS A 6 1.49 15.27 -4.66
CA HIS A 6 2.51 16.00 -5.40
C HIS A 6 2.65 15.39 -6.81
N SER A 7 2.72 16.23 -7.84
CA SER A 7 2.63 15.84 -9.26
C SER A 7 3.67 14.80 -9.71
N SER A 8 4.79 14.67 -8.99
CA SER A 8 5.88 13.75 -9.30
C SER A 8 5.74 12.34 -8.70
N ILE A 9 4.86 12.14 -7.70
CA ILE A 9 4.81 10.88 -6.95
C ILE A 9 4.14 9.76 -7.78
N LEU A 10 3.02 10.04 -8.45
CA LEU A 10 2.35 9.02 -9.27
C LEU A 10 3.19 8.56 -10.47
N PRO A 11 3.84 9.46 -11.25
CA PRO A 11 4.72 9.02 -12.32
C PRO A 11 5.85 8.10 -11.83
N PHE A 12 6.38 8.34 -10.63
CA PHE A 12 7.41 7.48 -10.04
C PHE A 12 6.86 6.10 -9.67
N TRP A 13 5.70 6.05 -9.03
CA TRP A 13 4.98 4.81 -8.73
C TRP A 13 4.68 3.99 -9.99
N GLU A 14 4.16 4.64 -11.03
CA GLU A 14 3.82 4.03 -12.31
C GLU A 14 5.04 3.48 -13.03
N LYS A 15 6.17 4.20 -12.97
CA LYS A 15 7.46 3.71 -13.48
C LYS A 15 7.93 2.47 -12.71
N ALA A 16 7.76 2.45 -11.39
CA ALA A 16 8.12 1.30 -10.57
C ALA A 16 7.26 0.07 -10.91
N LEU A 17 5.95 0.26 -11.11
CA LEU A 17 5.05 -0.80 -11.58
C LEU A 17 5.47 -1.36 -12.94
N ASN A 18 5.78 -0.50 -13.91
CA ASN A 18 6.23 -0.91 -15.25
C ASN A 18 7.52 -1.74 -15.23
N GLY A 19 8.40 -1.50 -14.25
CA GLY A 19 9.66 -2.23 -14.09
C GLY A 19 9.54 -3.49 -13.23
N HIS A 20 8.39 -3.76 -12.61
CA HIS A 20 8.24 -4.83 -11.65
C HIS A 20 7.95 -6.17 -12.35
N SER A 21 8.77 -7.20 -12.08
CA SER A 21 8.73 -8.48 -12.80
C SER A 21 7.41 -9.26 -12.68
N ASN A 22 6.65 -9.06 -11.60
CA ASN A 22 5.34 -9.71 -11.42
C ASN A 22 4.14 -8.83 -11.80
N VAL A 23 4.35 -7.62 -12.31
CA VAL A 23 3.27 -6.75 -12.81
C VAL A 23 3.13 -6.97 -14.30
N LYS A 24 1.96 -7.45 -14.72
CA LYS A 24 1.61 -7.65 -16.14
C LYS A 24 1.07 -6.37 -16.76
N SER A 25 0.17 -5.71 -16.05
CA SER A 25 -0.44 -4.44 -16.46
C SER A 25 -0.99 -3.71 -15.23
N TRP A 26 -1.30 -2.44 -15.37
CA TRP A 26 -2.05 -1.70 -14.36
C TRP A 26 -2.94 -0.65 -15.01
N LYS A 27 -4.00 -0.27 -14.31
CA LYS A 27 -4.86 0.84 -14.69
C LYS A 27 -5.30 1.63 -13.47
N LYS A 28 -5.50 2.93 -13.64
CA LYS A 28 -6.19 3.76 -12.64
C LYS A 28 -7.67 3.44 -12.67
N LEU A 29 -8.27 3.33 -11.49
CA LEU A 29 -9.72 3.32 -11.37
C LEU A 29 -10.20 4.76 -11.24
N ASP A 30 -11.35 5.05 -11.84
CA ASP A 30 -11.95 6.37 -11.76
C ASP A 30 -12.57 6.54 -10.37
N ASP A 31 -11.87 7.30 -9.53
CA ASP A 31 -12.33 7.69 -8.19
C ASP A 31 -12.05 9.18 -8.03
N ARG A 32 -12.95 9.93 -7.38
CA ARG A 32 -12.81 11.39 -7.25
C ARG A 32 -11.92 11.80 -6.08
N GLU A 33 -11.85 10.98 -5.04
CA GLU A 33 -11.15 11.32 -3.80
C GLU A 33 -9.79 10.61 -3.72
N ASP A 34 -9.71 9.39 -4.24
CA ASP A 34 -8.56 8.50 -4.04
C ASP A 34 -7.79 8.18 -5.32
N TYR A 35 -6.53 7.81 -5.15
CA TYR A 35 -5.70 7.28 -6.22
C TYR A 35 -5.68 5.76 -6.16
N ILE A 36 -6.67 5.16 -6.82
CA ILE A 36 -6.84 3.71 -6.82
C ILE A 36 -6.30 3.10 -8.12
N TYR A 37 -5.53 2.04 -7.99
CA TYR A 37 -4.96 1.28 -9.09
C TYR A 37 -5.46 -0.15 -9.03
N LYS A 38 -5.82 -0.72 -10.18
CA LYS A 38 -5.92 -2.16 -10.36
C LYS A 38 -4.64 -2.66 -11.01
N ILE A 39 -3.94 -3.56 -10.34
CA ILE A 39 -2.71 -4.21 -10.81
C ILE A 39 -3.04 -5.63 -11.22
N GLU A 40 -2.78 -5.94 -12.48
CA GLU A 40 -2.82 -7.31 -12.97
C GLU A 40 -1.43 -7.92 -12.84
N ARG A 41 -1.37 -9.14 -12.27
CA ARG A 41 -0.10 -9.82 -12.03
C ARG A 41 0.15 -10.92 -13.04
N HIS A 42 1.43 -11.22 -13.28
CA HIS A 42 1.81 -12.41 -14.06
C HIS A 42 1.49 -13.68 -13.29
N LYS A 43 1.67 -13.67 -11.96
CA LYS A 43 1.37 -14.76 -11.04
C LYS A 43 0.58 -14.24 -9.84
N GLY A 44 -0.46 -14.97 -9.47
CA GLY A 44 -1.37 -14.63 -8.39
C GLY A 44 -2.57 -13.80 -8.85
N PRO A 45 -3.55 -13.56 -7.96
CA PRO A 45 -4.73 -12.75 -8.26
C PRO A 45 -4.38 -11.27 -8.50
N ASP A 46 -5.26 -10.56 -9.18
CA ASP A 46 -5.19 -9.09 -9.31
C ASP A 46 -5.24 -8.42 -7.92
N VAL A 47 -4.63 -7.25 -7.82
CA VAL A 47 -4.53 -6.49 -6.57
C VAL A 47 -5.05 -5.08 -6.77
N ILE A 48 -5.89 -4.61 -5.84
CA ILE A 48 -6.28 -3.21 -5.74
C ILE A 48 -5.27 -2.47 -4.85
N VAL A 49 -4.79 -1.31 -5.29
CA VAL A 49 -3.87 -0.48 -4.52
C VAL A 49 -4.44 0.92 -4.33
N LEU A 50 -4.54 1.36 -3.08
CA LEU A 50 -4.76 2.76 -2.71
C LEU A 50 -3.41 3.45 -2.55
N ALA A 51 -3.09 4.42 -3.40
CA ALA A 51 -1.94 5.30 -3.20
C ALA A 51 -2.36 6.50 -2.33
N SER A 52 -2.07 6.43 -1.04
CA SER A 52 -2.36 7.49 -0.07
C SER A 52 -1.22 8.51 -0.03
N ASP A 53 -1.57 9.80 -0.01
CA ASP A 53 -0.64 10.90 0.26
C ASP A 53 -0.62 11.36 1.71
N GLU A 54 -1.26 10.63 2.62
CA GLU A 54 -1.25 11.00 4.03
C GLU A 54 0.17 10.96 4.60
N TYR A 55 0.50 11.97 5.41
CA TYR A 55 1.80 12.03 6.07
C TYR A 55 1.92 10.99 7.20
N GLN A 56 0.83 10.76 7.93
CA GLN A 56 0.72 9.73 8.95
C GLN A 56 -0.57 8.95 8.73
N TYR A 57 -0.46 7.65 8.49
CA TYR A 57 -1.60 6.77 8.30
C TYR A 57 -1.83 5.95 9.57
N GLY A 58 -2.98 6.18 10.22
CA GLY A 58 -3.37 5.51 11.46
C GLY A 58 -4.67 4.73 11.33
N LEU A 59 -5.17 4.22 12.46
CA LEU A 59 -6.43 3.46 12.51
C LEU A 59 -7.63 4.28 12.00
N SER A 60 -7.69 5.58 12.30
CA SER A 60 -8.79 6.43 11.80
C SER A 60 -8.78 6.53 10.28
N SER A 61 -7.62 6.72 9.66
CA SER A 61 -7.48 6.73 8.20
C SER A 61 -7.84 5.36 7.60
N TYR A 62 -7.44 4.29 8.26
CA TYR A 62 -7.74 2.93 7.83
C TYR A 62 -9.24 2.62 7.85
N TYR A 63 -9.96 2.99 8.91
CA TYR A 63 -11.40 2.71 8.99
C TYR A 63 -12.26 3.69 8.17
N SER A 64 -11.69 4.81 7.72
CA SER A 64 -12.34 5.75 6.81
C SER A 64 -11.92 5.57 5.34
N ARG A 65 -11.14 4.53 5.04
CA ARG A 65 -10.67 4.25 3.68
C ARG A 65 -11.84 3.94 2.73
N ASN A 66 -11.56 4.08 1.45
CA ASN A 66 -12.48 3.71 0.37
C ASN A 66 -12.92 2.24 0.47
N GLU A 67 -14.21 1.97 0.25
CA GLU A 67 -14.80 0.63 0.35
C GLU A 67 -14.20 -0.38 -0.65
N LEU A 68 -13.64 0.11 -1.76
CA LEU A 68 -12.89 -0.72 -2.73
C LEU A 68 -11.63 -1.33 -2.12
N ILE A 69 -11.15 -0.82 -0.98
CA ILE A 69 -9.97 -1.31 -0.25
C ILE A 69 -10.41 -2.34 0.77
N SER A 70 -10.74 -3.52 0.25
CA SER A 70 -11.13 -4.70 1.03
C SER A 70 -9.99 -5.73 1.11
N LYS A 71 -10.30 -6.91 1.68
CA LYS A 71 -9.41 -8.08 1.68
C LYS A 71 -8.74 -8.30 0.31
N GLY A 72 -7.42 -8.47 0.31
CA GLY A 72 -6.59 -8.59 -0.90
C GLY A 72 -6.12 -7.27 -1.50
N ALA A 73 -6.44 -6.12 -0.88
CA ALA A 73 -5.96 -4.82 -1.30
C ALA A 73 -4.65 -4.42 -0.58
N ILE A 74 -3.96 -3.43 -1.15
CA ILE A 74 -2.75 -2.84 -0.58
C ILE A 74 -2.93 -1.32 -0.44
N ILE A 75 -2.51 -0.77 0.69
CA ILE A 75 -2.39 0.66 0.94
C ILE A 75 -0.92 1.03 0.76
N TYR A 76 -0.64 1.83 -0.26
CA TYR A 76 0.67 2.37 -0.55
C TYR A 76 0.80 3.79 0.01
N MET A 77 1.73 3.95 0.94
CA MET A 77 2.14 5.24 1.48
C MET A 77 3.04 5.95 0.45
N ALA A 78 2.43 6.86 -0.33
CA ALA A 78 3.01 7.35 -1.57
C ALA A 78 4.04 8.47 -1.35
N ARG A 79 3.92 9.26 -0.28
CA ARG A 79 4.91 10.29 0.04
C ARG A 79 6.19 9.66 0.60
N PRO A 80 7.40 10.07 0.16
CA PRO A 80 8.65 9.55 0.72
C PRO A 80 8.77 9.71 2.24
N GLU A 81 8.23 10.81 2.78
CA GLU A 81 8.26 11.15 4.21
C GLU A 81 7.06 10.58 4.99
N SER A 82 6.14 9.89 4.31
CA SER A 82 4.98 9.32 4.98
C SER A 82 5.36 8.12 5.85
N ASN A 83 4.60 7.94 6.92
CA ASN A 83 4.72 6.77 7.77
C ASN A 83 3.33 6.25 8.17
N TYR A 84 3.29 5.05 8.70
CA TYR A 84 2.08 4.42 9.23
C TYR A 84 2.37 3.81 10.60
N SER A 85 1.39 3.78 11.51
CA SER A 85 1.57 3.14 12.83
C SER A 85 1.65 1.61 12.71
N LEU A 86 2.30 0.94 13.65
CA LEU A 86 2.31 -0.53 13.64
C LEU A 86 0.92 -1.10 13.95
N ASP A 87 0.12 -0.42 14.78
CA ASP A 87 -1.27 -0.81 15.05
C ASP A 87 -2.12 -0.88 13.78
N VAL A 88 -1.96 0.08 12.84
CA VAL A 88 -2.69 0.01 11.57
C VAL A 88 -2.19 -1.13 10.69
N SER A 89 -0.91 -1.48 10.76
CA SER A 89 -0.39 -2.66 10.06
C SER A 89 -0.97 -3.95 10.61
N ASP A 90 -1.22 -4.04 11.92
CA ASP A 90 -1.79 -5.21 12.56
C ASP A 90 -3.28 -5.35 12.23
N ALA A 91 -4.05 -4.26 12.38
CA ALA A 91 -5.45 -4.22 11.96
C ALA A 91 -5.62 -4.56 10.47
N ALA A 92 -4.79 -3.97 9.60
CA ALA A 92 -4.83 -4.27 8.17
C ALA A 92 -4.57 -5.75 7.88
N LYS A 93 -3.59 -6.35 8.56
CA LYS A 93 -3.24 -7.75 8.39
C LYS A 93 -4.39 -8.69 8.78
N GLU A 94 -5.12 -8.39 9.85
CA GLU A 94 -6.29 -9.17 10.29
C GLU A 94 -7.41 -9.17 9.23
N GLU A 95 -7.60 -8.06 8.53
CA GLU A 95 -8.59 -7.93 7.44
C GLU A 95 -8.06 -8.42 6.07
N GLY A 96 -6.82 -8.90 6.02
CA GLY A 96 -6.19 -9.36 4.78
C GLY A 96 -5.77 -8.23 3.83
N VAL A 97 -5.49 -7.05 4.37
CA VAL A 97 -4.97 -5.87 3.67
C VAL A 97 -3.49 -5.69 4.01
N SER A 98 -2.68 -5.25 3.05
CA SER A 98 -1.33 -4.78 3.36
C SER A 98 -1.30 -3.26 3.42
N ILE A 99 -0.44 -2.71 4.26
CA ILE A 99 -0.02 -1.31 4.20
C ILE A 99 1.50 -1.26 4.10
N GLY A 100 2.06 -0.28 3.39
CA GLY A 100 3.50 -0.09 3.37
C GLY A 100 3.98 1.05 2.50
N VAL A 101 5.27 1.34 2.64
CA VAL A 101 6.00 2.22 1.72
C VAL A 101 6.40 1.47 0.45
N LEU A 102 6.95 2.18 -0.55
CA LEU A 102 7.17 1.66 -1.90
C LEU A 102 7.86 0.28 -1.93
N LYS A 103 8.99 0.14 -1.23
CA LYS A 103 9.76 -1.11 -1.21
C LYS A 103 8.95 -2.28 -0.62
N GLU A 104 8.15 -2.00 0.39
CA GLU A 104 7.32 -3.00 1.05
C GLU A 104 6.20 -3.46 0.12
N VAL A 105 5.53 -2.51 -0.53
CA VAL A 105 4.44 -2.77 -1.49
C VAL A 105 4.95 -3.58 -2.68
N LEU A 106 6.08 -3.18 -3.29
CA LEU A 106 6.67 -3.92 -4.41
C LEU A 106 7.05 -5.35 -3.99
N GLY A 107 7.64 -5.53 -2.81
CA GLY A 107 7.90 -6.87 -2.27
C GLY A 107 6.63 -7.71 -2.12
N ALA A 108 5.56 -7.09 -1.59
CA ALA A 108 4.27 -7.71 -1.35
C ALA A 108 3.57 -8.20 -2.64
N LEU A 109 3.77 -7.51 -3.78
CA LEU A 109 3.20 -7.90 -5.08
C LEU A 109 3.67 -9.29 -5.57
N ASN A 110 4.75 -9.83 -5.02
CA ASN A 110 5.23 -11.18 -5.37
C ASN A 110 4.51 -12.30 -4.62
N LEU A 111 3.59 -11.99 -3.71
CA LEU A 111 2.97 -12.94 -2.80
C LEU A 111 1.45 -12.98 -2.97
N ASP A 112 0.85 -14.16 -2.92
CA ASP A 112 -0.61 -14.30 -2.99
C ASP A 112 -1.27 -13.81 -1.70
N LYS A 113 -0.71 -14.19 -0.54
CA LYS A 113 -1.13 -13.72 0.78
C LYS A 113 -0.24 -12.57 1.23
N HIS A 114 -0.24 -11.49 0.44
CA HIS A 114 0.65 -10.34 0.63
C HIS A 114 0.51 -9.66 2.01
N TRP A 115 -0.64 -9.75 2.67
CA TRP A 115 -0.85 -9.24 4.04
C TRP A 115 -0.04 -9.99 5.11
N LEU A 116 0.44 -11.20 4.82
CA LEU A 116 1.37 -11.93 5.69
C LEU A 116 2.83 -11.50 5.50
N TRP A 117 3.11 -10.67 4.48
CA TRP A 117 4.44 -10.14 4.24
C TRP A 117 4.87 -9.19 5.34
N ASP A 118 6.10 -9.39 5.80
CA ASP A 118 6.70 -8.55 6.82
C ASP A 118 8.13 -8.19 6.39
N SER A 119 8.31 -6.93 6.03
CA SER A 119 9.57 -6.40 5.53
C SER A 119 10.63 -6.43 6.64
N LYS A 120 11.93 -6.40 6.25
CA LYS A 120 13.01 -6.29 7.24
C LYS A 120 12.85 -5.01 8.07
N ASP A 121 12.53 -3.90 7.42
CA ASP A 121 12.35 -2.60 8.05
C ASP A 121 11.19 -2.63 9.07
N ARG A 122 10.06 -3.28 8.74
CA ARG A 122 8.93 -3.44 9.67
C ARG A 122 9.28 -4.31 10.87
N LYS A 123 10.01 -5.41 10.66
CA LYS A 123 10.52 -6.25 11.76
C LYS A 123 11.44 -5.48 12.69
N GLU A 124 12.32 -4.65 12.14
CA GLU A 124 13.22 -3.81 12.93
C GLU A 124 12.45 -2.74 13.73
N ARG A 125 11.42 -2.14 13.14
CA ARG A 125 10.53 -1.20 13.84
C ARG A 125 9.83 -1.85 15.04
N ARG A 126 9.22 -3.03 14.86
CA ARG A 126 8.59 -3.80 15.96
C ARG A 126 9.55 -4.03 17.13
N LYS A 127 10.77 -4.50 16.83
CA LYS A 127 11.81 -4.75 17.84
C LYS A 127 12.24 -3.50 18.61
N ARG A 128 12.13 -2.30 18.02
CA ARG A 128 12.46 -1.03 18.68
C ARG A 128 11.33 -0.60 19.61
N GLU A 129 10.08 -0.80 19.20
CA GLU A 129 8.91 -0.49 20.02
C GLU A 129 8.78 -1.43 21.23
N GLU A 130 9.12 -2.71 21.09
CA GLU A 130 9.14 -3.69 22.20
C GLU A 130 10.23 -3.42 23.26
N LYS A 131 11.25 -2.62 22.93
CA LYS A 131 12.37 -2.31 23.83
C LYS A 131 12.21 -1.00 24.60
N ASN A 132 11.24 -0.17 24.21
CA ASN A 132 10.93 1.11 24.84
C ASN A 132 9.73 0.98 25.76
#